data_AF-A0A9N8JLX1-F1
#
_entry.id   AF-A0A9N8JLX1-F1
#
_cell.length_a   1.000
_cell.length_b   1.000
_cell.length_c   1.000
_cell.angle_alpha   90.00
_cell.angle_beta   90.00
_cell.angle_gamma   90.00
#
_symmetry.space_group_name_H-M   'P 1'
#
loop_
_entity.id
_entity.type
_entity.pdbx_description
1 polymer ?
#
loop_
_entity_poly.entity_id
_entity_poly.type
_entity_poly.pdbx_seq_one_letter_code
_entity_poly.pdbx_strand_id
1 'polypeptide(L)' 'MAAYYPRRVARFADLQKAYPGFETYDDFEEDRVESVAIAKSRGKGAPKKKRTAAESKKFGKKKR' A
#
# COMPACT_ATOMS: atom_id res chain seq x y z
N MET A 1 -22.59 17.50 -17.30
CA MET A 1 -22.11 16.17 -17.75
C MET A 1 -21.00 15.72 -16.80
N ALA A 2 -21.29 14.85 -15.82
CA ALA A 2 -20.34 14.54 -14.74
C ALA A 2 -20.58 13.18 -14.05
N ALA A 3 -20.95 12.13 -14.80
CA ALA A 3 -21.03 10.77 -14.27
C ALA A 3 -20.49 9.74 -15.28
N TYR A 4 -19.34 10.04 -15.91
CA TYR A 4 -18.71 9.12 -16.86
C TYR A 4 -18.24 7.82 -16.19
N TYR A 5 -17.80 7.90 -14.92
CA TYR A 5 -17.48 6.74 -14.10
C TYR A 5 -18.49 6.56 -12.97
N PRO A 6 -18.89 5.31 -12.66
CA PRO A 6 -19.71 5.00 -11.50
C PRO A 6 -19.06 5.48 -10.20
N ARG A 7 -19.89 5.96 -9.26
CA ARG A 7 -19.43 6.26 -7.91
C ARG A 7 -19.00 4.95 -7.23
N ARG A 8 -17.93 5.01 -6.43
CA ARG A 8 -17.52 3.85 -5.62
C ARG A 8 -18.62 3.54 -4.61
N VAL A 9 -19.03 2.28 -4.55
CA VAL A 9 -20.08 1.76 -3.68
C VAL A 9 -19.48 1.16 -2.40
N ALA A 10 -19.52 -0.15 -2.22
CA ALA A 10 -18.85 -0.87 -1.14
C ALA A 10 -17.56 -1.54 -1.64
N ARG A 11 -16.53 -1.58 -0.80
CA ARG A 11 -15.31 -2.37 -0.98
C ARG A 11 -15.27 -3.52 0.02
N PHE A 12 -14.39 -4.49 -0.21
CA PHE A 12 -14.23 -5.62 0.70
C PHE A 12 -13.92 -5.17 2.15
N ALA A 13 -13.07 -4.16 2.32
CA ALA A 13 -12.78 -3.56 3.63
C ALA A 13 -14.03 -3.01 4.35
N ASP A 14 -15.02 -2.49 3.61
CA ASP A 14 -16.27 -2.00 4.20
C ASP A 14 -17.12 -3.17 4.71
N LEU A 15 -17.06 -4.33 4.03
CA LEU A 15 -17.71 -5.57 4.46
C LEU A 15 -17.04 -6.17 5.71
N GLN A 16 -15.71 -6.22 5.76
CA GLN A 16 -15.00 -6.71 6.94
C GLN A 16 -15.34 -5.89 8.19
N LYS A 17 -15.45 -4.56 8.03
CA LYS A 17 -15.83 -3.66 9.12
C LYS A 17 -17.28 -3.84 9.58
N ALA A 18 -18.19 -4.14 8.65
CA ALA A 18 -19.60 -4.38 8.95
C ALA A 18 -19.84 -5.71 9.68
N TYR A 19 -18.98 -6.71 9.43
CA TYR A 19 -19.12 -8.07 9.93
C TYR A 19 -17.86 -8.56 10.67
N PRO A 20 -17.49 -7.94 11.81
CA PRO A 20 -16.25 -8.25 12.52
C PRO A 20 -16.20 -9.65 13.16
N GLY A 21 -17.33 -10.36 13.23
CA GLY A 21 -17.41 -11.73 13.76
C GLY A 21 -17.25 -12.82 12.71
N PHE A 22 -17.09 -12.45 11.44
CA PHE A 22 -16.87 -13.39 10.33
C PHE A 22 -15.42 -13.34 9.90
N GLU A 23 -14.83 -14.50 9.65
CA GLU A 23 -13.54 -14.59 8.98
C GLU A 23 -13.73 -14.27 7.49
N THR A 24 -13.26 -13.10 7.08
CA THR A 24 -13.26 -12.65 5.69
C THR A 24 -11.85 -12.73 5.13
N TYR A 25 -11.69 -13.36 3.96
CA TYR A 25 -10.41 -13.51 3.29
C TYR A 25 -10.43 -12.78 1.94
N ASP A 26 -9.44 -11.91 1.70
CA ASP A 26 -9.27 -11.17 0.44
C ASP A 26 -8.05 -11.73 -0.29
N ASP A 27 -8.29 -12.67 -1.22
CA ASP A 27 -7.21 -13.38 -1.95
C ASP A 27 -6.21 -12.40 -2.59
N PHE A 28 -6.71 -11.32 -3.19
CA PHE A 28 -5.86 -10.35 -3.90
C PHE A 28 -4.99 -9.53 -2.95
N GLU A 29 -5.52 -9.17 -1.78
CA GLU A 29 -4.73 -8.43 -0.79
C GLU A 29 -3.70 -9.36 -0.13
N GLU A 30 -4.03 -10.63 0.12
CA GLU A 30 -3.10 -11.62 0.66
C GLU A 30 -1.95 -11.89 -0.30
N ASP A 31 -2.22 -12.12 -1.59
CA ASP A 31 -1.18 -12.24 -2.64
C ASP A 31 -0.27 -11.01 -2.69
N ARG A 32 -0.85 -9.81 -2.54
CA ARG A 32 -0.09 -8.55 -2.48
C ARG A 32 0.79 -8.49 -1.23
N VAL A 33 0.30 -8.93 -0.08
CA VAL A 33 1.04 -8.95 1.18
C VAL A 33 2.18 -9.96 1.11
N GLU A 34 1.93 -11.15 0.59
CA GLU A 34 2.94 -12.20 0.40
C GLU A 34 4.04 -11.75 -0.56
N SER A 35 3.67 -11.22 -1.73
CA SER A 35 4.65 -10.71 -2.71
C SER A 35 5.52 -9.60 -2.12
N VAL A 36 4.97 -8.73 -1.28
CA VAL A 36 5.73 -7.71 -0.54
C VAL A 36 6.67 -8.34 0.51
N ALA A 37 6.23 -9.38 1.22
CA ALA A 37 7.06 -10.10 2.19
C ALA A 37 8.25 -10.78 1.48
N ILE A 38 8.02 -11.44 0.35
CA ILE A 38 9.05 -12.04 -0.50
C ILE A 38 10.03 -10.98 -1.03
N ALA A 39 9.53 -9.82 -1.46
CA ALA A 39 10.40 -8.73 -1.92
C ALA A 39 11.30 -8.21 -0.79
N LYS A 40 10.76 -8.07 0.42
CA LYS A 40 11.52 -7.63 1.62
C LYS A 40 12.58 -8.65 2.03
N SER A 41 12.26 -9.95 2.02
CA SER A 41 13.23 -11.00 2.40
C SER A 41 14.45 -11.03 1.46
N ARG A 42 14.24 -10.67 0.19
CA ARG A 42 15.29 -10.53 -0.83
C ARG A 42 16.05 -9.19 -0.78
N GLY A 43 15.75 -8.32 0.18
CA GLY A 43 16.32 -6.97 0.26
C GLY A 43 15.83 -6.02 -0.83
N LYS A 44 14.82 -6.42 -1.63
CA LYS A 44 14.19 -5.62 -2.69
C LYS A 44 12.92 -4.90 -2.21
N GLY A 45 12.79 -4.72 -0.90
CA GLY A 45 11.70 -3.96 -0.30
C GLY A 45 11.74 -2.49 -0.70
N ALA A 46 10.58 -1.82 -0.66
CA ALA A 46 10.51 -0.39 -0.91
C ALA A 46 11.42 0.39 0.08
N PRO A 47 12.19 1.38 -0.39
CA PRO A 47 13.05 2.16 0.48
C PRO A 47 12.24 2.95 1.50
N LYS A 48 12.85 3.28 2.65
CA LYS A 48 12.19 4.08 3.70
C LYS A 48 11.73 5.42 3.11
N LYS A 49 10.42 5.69 3.16
CA LYS A 49 9.86 6.99 2.77
C LYS A 49 10.41 8.07 3.70
N LYS A 50 11.06 9.07 3.12
CA LYS A 50 11.56 10.24 3.84
C LYS A 50 10.40 11.16 4.17
N ARG A 51 10.16 11.42 5.46
CA ARG A 51 9.03 12.26 5.91
C ARG A 51 9.46 13.64 6.39
N THR A 52 10.74 13.82 6.69
CA THR A 52 11.30 15.08 7.18
C THR A 52 12.39 15.64 6.25
N ALA A 53 12.59 16.95 6.31
CA ALA A 53 13.65 17.63 5.54
C ALA A 53 15.07 17.23 5.98
N ALA A 54 15.24 16.72 7.20
CA ALA A 54 16.53 16.19 7.66
C ALA A 54 16.88 14.86 6.95
N GLU A 55 15.88 14.00 6.71
CA GLU A 55 16.06 12.71 6.02
C GLU A 55 16.30 12.89 4.50
N SER A 56 15.81 13.97 3.89
CA SER A 56 15.98 14.27 2.46
C SER A 56 17.40 14.66 2.08
N LYS A 57 18.15 15.29 2.98
CA LYS A 57 19.48 15.85 2.71
C LYS A 57 20.63 14.84 2.56
N LYS A 58 20.43 13.55 2.87
CA LYS A 58 21.50 12.52 2.73
C LYS A 58 21.97 12.25 1.28
N PHE A 59 21.18 12.62 0.27
CA PHE A 59 21.67 12.67 -1.12
C PHE A 59 22.06 14.12 -1.45
N GLY A 60 23.11 14.61 -0.78
CA GLY A 60 23.76 15.84 -1.18
C GLY A 60 24.21 15.69 -2.64
N LYS A 61 23.89 16.69 -3.46
CA LYS A 61 24.25 16.79 -4.89
C LYS A 61 25.65 16.22 -5.11
N LYS A 62 25.77 15.17 -5.93
CA LYS A 62 27.06 14.76 -6.49
C LYS A 62 27.60 15.98 -7.24
N LYS A 63 28.55 16.70 -6.66
CA LYS A 63 29.25 17.79 -7.33
C LYS A 63 30.11 17.12 -8.40
N ARG A 64 29.75 17.40 -9.66
CA ARG A 64 30.47 17.16 -10.93
C ARG A 64 31.28 15.87 -11.00
#